data_AF-A0A3B8RKW2-F1
#
_entry.id   AF-A0A3B8RKW2-F1
#
_cell.length_a   1.000
_cell.length_b   1.000
_cell.length_c   1.000
_cell.angle_alpha   90.00
_cell.angle_beta   90.00
_cell.angle_gamma   90.00
#
_symmetry.space_group_name_H-M   'P 1'
#
loop_
_entity.id
_entity.type
_entity.pdbx_description
1 polymer ?
#
loop_
_entity_poly.entity_id
_entity_poly.type
_entity_poly.pdbx_seq_one_letter_code
_entity_poly.pdbx_strand_id
1 'polypeptide(L)'
;MELKLKSGAQVMFLKNDTEGKQYFNGKIGVITKLDGSTIKVKCKDDFDEIEVKKCEWQNIKYKMDAETREITEEVLGSFTQYPLRLAWAITIHKSQGLTFEKAVIDAEKAFAIGQVYVALSRCTSLEGLVLSSPVYRNFLGAHEDLQEWQNKNQYKNLIQLFIESRQNYIFQELQNIFTWKNWHSELKELSEFIWENQIKISSEATKWIRELMEKQKELSDVSEKFKQTIVRLNKDNLPIENNENLQKRIKDAAKYFYDEISKWNALFTNHPLSVDTKKLARKIDRWLEEISQLIQDILLKINYCKNGFLLDDYLQSYANESLAQKNRKSFPQSGIKKIRSSYAKDETFPKPNKDIPHQLLYRSLVELRNNMASKSSLPNYMVFNNRSIKNICNSLPLTEDELLNVKGFGHVKVKIHGGKILSLVKDYCLTNNIQPVQRIINRSDNLNQSLKPDTVEETIKYFREGKNIEQIAKERNLVLNTVESHFAQAIKQNLIRIDEVMPMDEVKIISEYFPKDLDDVRLTPIKEKAPQEVSYGKLRMILAWLQKGKH
;
A
#
# COMPACT_ATOMS: atom_id res chain seq x y z
N MET A 1 -37.13 25.76 -43.24
CA MET A 1 -37.29 24.50 -43.99
C MET A 1 -38.74 24.07 -43.87
N GLU A 2 -39.48 24.04 -44.98
CA GLU A 2 -40.89 23.63 -45.01
C GLU A 2 -40.99 22.13 -45.35
N LEU A 3 -41.70 21.35 -44.53
CA LEU A 3 -42.04 19.96 -44.83
C LEU A 3 -43.48 19.91 -45.36
N LYS A 4 -43.64 19.65 -46.67
CA LYS A 4 -44.94 19.57 -47.34
C LYS A 4 -45.35 18.11 -47.50
N LEU A 5 -46.49 17.75 -46.92
CA LEU A 5 -47.00 16.38 -46.87
C LEU A 5 -48.48 16.34 -47.26
N LYS A 6 -48.94 15.18 -47.72
CA LYS A 6 -50.35 14.85 -47.96
C LYS A 6 -50.62 13.42 -47.50
N SER A 7 -51.87 13.11 -47.16
CA SER A 7 -52.28 11.71 -46.97
C SER A 7 -52.02 10.91 -48.25
N GLY A 8 -51.54 9.68 -48.10
CA GLY A 8 -51.06 8.82 -49.19
C GLY A 8 -49.61 9.06 -49.64
N ALA A 9 -48.90 10.07 -49.11
CA ALA A 9 -47.51 10.28 -49.46
C ALA A 9 -46.59 9.21 -48.85
N GLN A 10 -45.68 8.67 -49.67
CA GLN A 10 -44.61 7.78 -49.21
C GLN A 10 -43.51 8.60 -48.53
N VAL A 11 -43.19 8.25 -47.29
CA VAL A 11 -42.21 8.93 -46.44
C VAL A 11 -41.21 7.96 -45.83
N MET A 12 -40.05 8.49 -45.47
CA MET A 12 -38.98 7.78 -44.80
C MET A 12 -38.64 8.46 -43.47
N PHE A 13 -38.43 7.65 -42.44
CA PHE A 13 -37.98 8.11 -41.14
C PHE A 13 -36.48 8.48 -41.16
N LEU A 14 -36.11 9.59 -40.53
CA LEU A 14 -34.75 10.15 -40.54
C LEU A 14 -33.99 9.96 -39.21
N LYS A 15 -34.65 9.41 -38.19
CA LYS A 15 -34.10 9.21 -36.84
C LYS A 15 -34.59 7.87 -36.30
N ASN A 16 -33.83 7.28 -35.38
CA ASN A 16 -34.29 6.12 -34.62
C ASN A 16 -35.22 6.59 -33.49
N ASP A 17 -36.29 5.84 -33.26
CA ASP A 17 -37.10 5.99 -32.06
C ASP A 17 -36.40 5.34 -30.87
N THR A 18 -35.91 6.17 -29.94
CA THR A 18 -35.20 5.71 -28.74
C THR A 18 -36.11 5.28 -27.61
N GLU A 19 -37.38 5.71 -27.60
CA GLU A 19 -38.32 5.43 -26.51
C GLU A 19 -39.18 4.20 -26.84
N GLY A 20 -39.90 4.24 -27.97
CA GLY A 20 -40.85 3.21 -28.36
C GLY A 20 -40.27 2.12 -29.26
N LYS A 21 -39.08 2.36 -29.84
CA LYS A 21 -38.45 1.52 -30.88
C LYS A 21 -39.40 1.19 -32.05
N GLN A 22 -40.37 2.05 -32.35
CA GLN A 22 -41.40 1.80 -33.36
C GLN A 22 -40.85 1.96 -34.79
N TYR A 23 -39.82 2.79 -34.97
CA TYR A 23 -39.16 3.04 -36.25
C TYR A 23 -37.65 3.26 -36.12
N PHE A 24 -36.95 3.03 -37.22
CA PHE A 24 -35.52 3.28 -37.37
C PHE A 24 -35.25 4.17 -38.58
N ASN A 25 -34.09 4.82 -38.61
CA ASN A 25 -33.65 5.67 -39.70
C ASN A 25 -33.59 4.85 -41.01
N GLY A 26 -34.33 5.30 -42.02
CA GLY A 26 -34.49 4.61 -43.30
C GLY A 26 -35.76 3.77 -43.45
N LYS A 27 -36.53 3.53 -42.38
CA LYS A 27 -37.82 2.83 -42.46
C LYS A 27 -38.78 3.64 -43.33
N ILE A 28 -39.47 2.97 -44.26
CA ILE A 28 -40.41 3.60 -45.21
C ILE A 28 -41.84 3.26 -44.81
N GLY A 29 -42.73 4.24 -44.93
CA GLY A 29 -44.16 4.07 -44.73
C GLY A 29 -44.97 5.05 -45.56
N VAL A 30 -46.29 4.93 -45.46
CA VAL A 30 -47.25 5.78 -46.15
C VAL A 30 -48.02 6.59 -45.10
N ILE A 31 -48.20 7.88 -45.33
CA ILE A 31 -49.03 8.73 -44.46
C ILE A 31 -50.48 8.29 -44.59
N THR A 32 -51.09 7.82 -43.50
CA THR A 32 -52.51 7.46 -43.48
C THR A 32 -53.37 8.62 -42.99
N LYS A 33 -52.90 9.34 -41.97
CA LYS A 33 -53.61 10.48 -41.37
C LYS A 33 -52.70 11.69 -41.22
N LEU A 34 -53.25 12.87 -41.52
CA LEU A 34 -52.58 14.15 -41.36
C LEU A 34 -53.59 15.18 -40.85
N ASP A 35 -53.53 15.43 -39.54
CA ASP A 35 -54.31 16.44 -38.83
C ASP A 35 -53.37 17.56 -38.37
N GLY A 36 -53.89 18.76 -38.07
CA GLY A 36 -53.07 19.96 -37.77
C GLY A 36 -51.99 19.80 -36.69
N SER A 37 -52.09 18.79 -35.82
CA SER A 37 -51.10 18.44 -34.80
C SER A 37 -50.50 17.04 -34.93
N THR A 38 -51.06 16.18 -35.78
CA THR A 38 -50.82 14.72 -35.71
C THR A 38 -50.56 14.13 -37.09
N ILE A 39 -49.43 13.43 -37.22
CA ILE A 39 -49.06 12.69 -38.45
C ILE A 39 -49.02 11.21 -38.08
N LYS A 40 -49.78 10.38 -38.82
CA LYS A 40 -49.72 8.92 -38.68
C LYS A 40 -49.16 8.28 -39.95
N VAL A 41 -48.23 7.35 -39.76
CA VAL A 41 -47.54 6.63 -40.83
C VAL A 41 -47.74 5.13 -40.63
N LYS A 42 -48.15 4.43 -41.68
CA LYS A 42 -48.23 2.96 -41.69
C LYS A 42 -47.07 2.40 -42.50
N CYS A 43 -46.28 1.52 -41.89
CA CYS A 43 -45.19 0.82 -42.56
C CYS A 43 -45.67 -0.55 -43.08
N LYS A 44 -44.99 -1.10 -44.10
CA LYS A 44 -45.43 -2.32 -44.80
C LYS A 44 -45.56 -3.54 -43.87
N ASP A 45 -44.71 -3.63 -42.85
CA ASP A 45 -44.60 -4.80 -41.95
C ASP A 45 -45.22 -4.57 -40.56
N ASP A 46 -45.80 -3.39 -40.30
CA ASP A 46 -46.38 -3.06 -39.00
C ASP A 46 -47.90 -3.21 -39.03
N PHE A 47 -48.47 -3.82 -37.98
CA PHE A 47 -49.92 -3.92 -37.80
C PHE A 47 -50.54 -2.55 -37.45
N ASP A 48 -49.87 -1.80 -36.57
CA ASP A 48 -50.34 -0.54 -36.04
C ASP A 48 -49.80 0.68 -36.81
N GLU A 49 -50.55 1.77 -36.78
CA GLU A 49 -50.08 3.06 -37.27
C GLU A 49 -49.15 3.72 -36.27
N ILE A 50 -48.04 4.28 -36.75
CA ILE A 50 -47.08 5.02 -35.93
C ILE A 50 -47.47 6.48 -35.90
N GLU A 51 -47.73 7.02 -34.70
CA GLU A 51 -47.88 8.45 -34.49
C GLU A 51 -46.50 9.11 -34.41
N VAL A 52 -46.22 10.01 -35.35
CA VAL A 52 -44.89 10.61 -35.50
C VAL A 52 -44.79 11.89 -34.69
N LYS A 53 -43.87 11.92 -33.74
CA LYS A 53 -43.56 13.12 -32.93
C LYS A 53 -42.42 13.93 -33.56
N LYS A 54 -42.33 15.21 -33.20
CA LYS A 54 -41.18 16.05 -33.58
C LYS A 54 -39.93 15.59 -32.82
N CYS A 55 -38.80 15.60 -33.50
CA CYS A 55 -37.49 15.34 -32.92
C CYS A 55 -36.62 16.59 -33.00
N GLU A 56 -35.67 16.71 -32.08
CA GLU A 56 -34.63 17.73 -32.11
C GLU A 56 -33.33 17.16 -32.70
N TRP A 57 -32.66 17.96 -33.50
CA TRP A 57 -31.29 17.76 -33.97
C TRP A 57 -30.43 18.90 -33.45
N GLN A 58 -29.25 18.58 -32.95
CA GLN A 58 -28.28 19.54 -32.43
C GLN A 58 -27.13 19.67 -33.41
N ASN A 59 -26.72 20.91 -33.66
CA ASN A 59 -25.50 21.21 -34.41
C ASN A 59 -24.36 21.35 -33.40
N ILE A 60 -23.46 20.37 -33.37
CA ILE A 60 -22.41 20.26 -32.36
C ILE A 60 -21.07 20.63 -33.00
N LYS A 61 -20.30 21.47 -32.32
CA LYS A 61 -18.91 21.77 -32.66
C LYS A 61 -18.00 21.16 -31.60
N TYR A 62 -17.01 20.41 -32.08
CA TYR A 62 -15.99 19.82 -31.23
C TYR A 62 -14.86 20.81 -30.98
N LYS A 63 -14.47 21.00 -29.72
CA LYS A 63 -13.32 21.81 -29.31
C LYS A 63 -12.34 20.93 -28.53
N MET A 64 -11.07 20.97 -28.90
CA MET A 64 -10.01 20.32 -28.13
C MET A 64 -9.59 21.25 -27.00
N ASP A 65 -9.71 20.77 -25.77
CA ASP A 65 -9.20 21.46 -24.60
C ASP A 65 -7.67 21.43 -24.61
N ALA A 66 -7.04 22.61 -24.57
CA ALA A 66 -5.61 22.76 -24.77
C ALA A 66 -4.77 22.22 -23.60
N GLU A 67 -5.35 22.10 -22.40
CA GLU A 67 -4.66 21.64 -21.19
C GLU A 67 -4.84 20.14 -20.97
N THR A 68 -6.05 19.64 -21.17
CA THR A 68 -6.42 18.23 -20.91
C THR A 68 -6.30 17.33 -22.14
N ARG A 69 -6.20 17.92 -23.34
CA ARG A 69 -6.29 17.23 -24.65
C ARG A 69 -7.61 16.48 -24.85
N GLU A 70 -8.62 16.74 -24.02
CA GLU A 70 -9.94 16.13 -24.16
C GLU A 70 -10.75 16.85 -25.26
N ILE A 71 -11.58 16.09 -25.96
CA ILE A 71 -12.49 16.64 -26.97
C ILE A 71 -13.82 16.95 -26.27
N THR A 72 -14.19 18.23 -26.22
CA THR A 72 -15.45 18.70 -25.66
C THR A 72 -16.46 19.04 -26.76
N GLU A 73 -17.74 18.81 -26.47
CA GLU A 73 -18.86 19.08 -27.38
C GLU A 73 -19.55 20.40 -27.00
N GLU A 74 -19.66 21.33 -27.95
CA GLU A 74 -20.38 22.59 -27.81
C GLU A 74 -21.58 22.63 -28.77
N VAL A 75 -22.80 22.72 -28.23
CA VAL A 75 -24.01 22.84 -29.05
C VAL A 75 -24.15 24.28 -29.54
N LEU A 76 -23.98 24.50 -30.85
CA LEU A 76 -24.09 25.82 -31.48
C LEU A 76 -25.55 26.24 -31.74
N GLY A 77 -26.45 25.27 -31.78
CA GLY A 77 -27.87 25.50 -32.02
C GLY A 77 -28.61 24.20 -32.25
N SER A 78 -29.94 24.28 -32.28
CA SER A 78 -30.79 23.12 -32.52
C SER A 78 -31.92 23.41 -33.51
N PHE A 79 -32.44 22.33 -34.10
CA PHE A 79 -33.52 22.35 -35.06
C PHE A 79 -34.54 21.27 -34.67
N THR A 80 -35.82 21.63 -34.60
CA THR A 80 -36.90 20.71 -34.22
C THR A 80 -37.89 20.52 -35.36
N GLN A 81 -38.12 19.28 -35.77
CA GLN A 81 -39.04 18.93 -36.87
C GLN A 81 -39.50 17.47 -36.78
N TYR A 82 -40.58 17.12 -37.48
CA TYR A 82 -40.92 15.72 -37.69
C TYR A 82 -39.78 15.00 -38.44
N PRO A 83 -39.33 13.80 -38.00
CA PRO A 83 -38.24 13.05 -38.61
C PRO A 83 -38.67 12.34 -39.90
N LEU A 84 -39.34 13.06 -40.81
CA LEU A 84 -39.88 12.52 -42.06
C LEU A 84 -39.36 13.28 -43.27
N ARG A 85 -39.16 12.55 -44.36
CA ARG A 85 -38.93 13.10 -45.71
C ARG A 85 -39.69 12.28 -46.74
N LEU A 86 -40.12 12.92 -47.83
CA LEU A 86 -40.67 12.22 -49.00
C LEU A 86 -39.67 11.17 -49.53
N ALA A 87 -40.16 9.97 -49.82
CA ALA A 87 -39.34 8.80 -50.12
C ALA A 87 -39.70 8.10 -51.43
N TRP A 88 -40.29 8.83 -52.38
CA TRP A 88 -40.48 8.34 -53.75
C TRP A 88 -39.17 8.23 -54.52
N ALA A 89 -38.22 9.13 -54.23
CA ALA A 89 -36.87 9.10 -54.75
C ALA A 89 -35.90 9.41 -53.60
N ILE A 90 -34.84 8.62 -53.50
CA ILE A 90 -33.77 8.79 -52.53
C ILE A 90 -32.43 8.78 -53.25
N THR A 91 -31.45 9.47 -52.67
CA THR A 91 -30.08 9.40 -53.19
C THR A 91 -29.47 8.05 -52.87
N ILE A 92 -28.54 7.57 -53.71
CA ILE A 92 -27.82 6.30 -53.49
C ILE A 92 -27.20 6.24 -52.08
N HIS A 93 -26.60 7.34 -51.62
CA HIS A 93 -26.01 7.43 -50.27
C HIS A 93 -27.03 7.26 -49.15
N LYS A 94 -28.28 7.72 -49.35
CA LYS A 94 -29.37 7.54 -48.38
C LYS A 94 -30.07 6.18 -48.49
N SER A 95 -29.76 5.40 -49.52
CA SER A 95 -30.22 4.02 -49.68
C SER A 95 -29.34 2.99 -48.97
N GLN A 96 -28.14 3.39 -48.50
CA GLN A 96 -27.18 2.48 -47.89
C GLN A 96 -27.79 1.74 -46.69
N GLY A 97 -27.68 0.41 -46.69
CA GLY A 97 -28.27 -0.44 -45.64
C GLY A 97 -29.76 -0.76 -45.84
N LEU A 98 -30.42 -0.16 -46.84
CA LEU A 98 -31.81 -0.49 -47.19
C LEU A 98 -31.87 -1.60 -48.23
N THR A 99 -33.01 -2.28 -48.26
CA THR A 99 -33.31 -3.36 -49.20
C THR A 99 -34.66 -3.11 -49.83
N PHE A 100 -34.74 -3.23 -51.16
CA PHE A 100 -35.92 -3.00 -51.96
C PHE A 100 -36.25 -4.24 -52.79
N GLU A 101 -37.54 -4.54 -52.92
CA GLU A 101 -38.03 -5.57 -53.85
C GLU A 101 -37.94 -5.10 -55.30
N LYS A 102 -38.23 -3.80 -55.53
CA LYS A 102 -38.16 -3.16 -56.84
C LYS A 102 -37.56 -1.77 -56.71
N ALA A 103 -36.64 -1.40 -57.59
CA ALA A 103 -36.08 -0.06 -57.65
C ALA A 103 -35.77 0.36 -59.08
N VAL A 104 -36.03 1.65 -59.37
CA VAL A 104 -35.53 2.32 -60.57
C VAL A 104 -34.28 3.09 -60.16
N ILE A 105 -33.15 2.78 -60.81
CA ILE A 105 -31.84 3.32 -60.46
C ILE A 105 -31.33 4.20 -61.61
N ASP A 106 -31.07 5.46 -61.26
CA ASP A 106 -30.27 6.38 -62.06
C ASP A 106 -28.89 6.50 -61.41
N ALA A 107 -27.85 6.04 -62.10
CA ALA A 107 -26.47 6.06 -61.62
C ALA A 107 -25.51 6.81 -62.55
N GLU A 108 -26.03 7.56 -63.54
CA GLU A 108 -25.20 8.25 -64.53
C GLU A 108 -24.24 9.25 -63.87
N LYS A 109 -24.71 9.96 -62.85
CA LYS A 109 -23.95 10.98 -62.10
C LYS A 109 -23.23 10.43 -60.86
N ALA A 110 -22.93 9.13 -60.83
CA ALA A 110 -22.08 8.58 -59.78
C ALA A 110 -20.71 9.29 -59.79
N PHE A 111 -20.18 9.61 -58.61
CA PHE A 111 -18.92 10.35 -58.46
C PHE A 111 -17.93 9.67 -57.51
N ALA A 112 -18.37 8.63 -56.79
CA ALA A 112 -17.55 7.87 -55.85
C ALA A 112 -17.45 6.40 -56.26
N ILE A 113 -16.26 5.82 -56.09
CA ILE A 113 -16.01 4.39 -56.34
C ILE A 113 -16.90 3.56 -55.41
N GLY A 114 -17.59 2.55 -55.96
CA GLY A 114 -18.48 1.67 -55.22
C GLY A 114 -19.89 2.23 -55.00
N GLN A 115 -20.15 3.50 -55.32
CA GLN A 115 -21.50 4.09 -55.24
C GLN A 115 -22.50 3.34 -56.13
N VAL A 116 -22.08 2.98 -57.35
CA VAL A 116 -22.90 2.18 -58.27
C VAL A 116 -23.20 0.80 -57.67
N TYR A 117 -22.20 0.14 -57.09
CA TYR A 117 -22.39 -1.15 -56.40
C TYR A 117 -23.37 -1.04 -55.24
N VAL A 118 -23.30 0.03 -54.44
CA VAL A 118 -24.27 0.28 -53.36
C VAL A 118 -25.68 0.34 -53.93
N ALA A 119 -25.91 1.10 -55.01
CA ALA A 119 -27.22 1.23 -55.64
C ALA A 119 -27.77 -0.12 -56.14
N LEU A 120 -26.95 -0.87 -56.89
CA LEU A 120 -27.33 -2.16 -57.46
C LEU A 120 -27.64 -3.21 -56.36
N SER A 121 -26.82 -3.22 -55.29
CA SER A 121 -26.99 -4.15 -54.17
C SER A 121 -28.18 -3.86 -53.26
N ARG A 122 -28.95 -2.77 -53.49
CA ARG A 122 -30.18 -2.52 -52.71
C ARG A 122 -31.36 -3.34 -53.20
N CYS A 123 -31.36 -3.81 -54.45
CA CYS A 123 -32.41 -4.70 -54.94
C CYS A 123 -32.15 -6.15 -54.55
N THR A 124 -33.21 -6.87 -54.16
CA THR A 124 -33.12 -8.30 -53.81
C THR A 124 -32.96 -9.23 -55.00
N SER A 125 -33.38 -8.79 -56.20
CA SER A 125 -33.28 -9.59 -57.42
C SER A 125 -33.01 -8.70 -58.65
N LEU A 126 -32.54 -9.33 -59.73
CA LEU A 126 -32.26 -8.64 -60.98
C LEU A 126 -33.56 -8.19 -61.67
N GLU A 127 -34.63 -8.98 -61.57
CA GLU A 127 -35.95 -8.69 -62.15
C GLU A 127 -36.62 -7.47 -61.50
N GLY A 128 -36.31 -7.19 -60.23
CA GLY A 128 -36.77 -6.01 -59.51
C GLY A 128 -35.99 -4.74 -59.85
N LEU A 129 -34.88 -4.84 -60.59
CA LEU A 129 -33.98 -3.74 -60.87
C LEU A 129 -34.21 -3.17 -62.26
N VAL A 130 -34.50 -1.86 -62.33
CA VAL A 130 -34.64 -1.13 -63.59
C VAL A 130 -33.60 -0.02 -63.62
N LEU A 131 -32.79 0.02 -64.68
CA LEU A 131 -31.83 1.10 -64.90
C LEU A 131 -32.45 2.16 -65.80
N SER A 132 -32.53 3.41 -65.34
CA SER A 132 -33.02 4.53 -66.17
C SER A 132 -31.94 5.12 -67.07
N SER A 133 -30.66 4.82 -66.78
CA SER A 133 -29.49 5.27 -67.52
C SER A 133 -28.48 4.13 -67.68
N PRO A 134 -27.59 4.16 -68.68
CA PRO A 134 -26.45 3.26 -68.76
C PRO A 134 -25.54 3.38 -67.54
N VAL A 135 -24.88 2.28 -67.16
CA VAL A 135 -23.92 2.24 -66.06
C VAL A 135 -22.50 2.23 -66.62
N TYR A 136 -21.69 3.23 -66.27
CA TYR A 136 -20.29 3.33 -66.68
C TYR A 136 -19.35 2.60 -65.71
N ARG A 137 -18.29 1.99 -66.25
CA ARG A 137 -17.32 1.19 -65.47
C ARG A 137 -16.47 2.01 -64.50
N ASN A 138 -16.28 3.31 -64.73
CA ASN A 138 -15.33 4.15 -63.99
C ASN A 138 -15.61 4.23 -62.47
N PHE A 139 -16.87 4.03 -62.06
CA PHE A 139 -17.29 4.03 -60.65
C PHE A 139 -17.72 2.64 -60.15
N LEU A 140 -17.53 1.62 -61.00
CA LEU A 140 -17.88 0.24 -60.73
C LEU A 140 -16.62 -0.49 -60.25
N GLY A 141 -16.59 -0.91 -58.98
CA GLY A 141 -15.45 -1.59 -58.38
C GLY A 141 -15.17 -1.14 -56.95
N ALA A 142 -14.10 -1.67 -56.38
CA ALA A 142 -13.57 -1.30 -55.07
C ALA A 142 -12.31 -0.43 -55.22
N HIS A 143 -12.06 0.42 -54.22
CA HIS A 143 -10.81 1.18 -54.10
C HIS A 143 -9.59 0.24 -54.07
N GLU A 144 -8.45 0.67 -54.59
CA GLU A 144 -7.22 -0.11 -54.67
C GLU A 144 -6.80 -0.66 -53.30
N ASP A 145 -6.85 0.17 -52.26
CA ASP A 145 -6.56 -0.24 -50.88
C ASP A 145 -7.39 -1.45 -50.41
N LEU A 146 -8.67 -1.52 -50.80
CA LEU A 146 -9.53 -2.65 -50.42
C LEU A 146 -9.15 -3.91 -51.18
N GLN A 147 -8.77 -3.77 -52.46
CA GLN A 147 -8.30 -4.89 -53.27
C GLN A 147 -6.96 -5.41 -52.75
N GLU A 148 -6.03 -4.53 -52.42
CA GLU A 148 -4.77 -4.89 -51.77
C GLU A 148 -5.01 -5.60 -50.43
N TRP A 149 -5.86 -5.04 -49.58
CA TRP A 149 -6.21 -5.64 -48.30
C TRP A 149 -6.81 -7.04 -48.49
N GLN A 150 -7.73 -7.20 -49.45
CA GLN A 150 -8.35 -8.49 -49.74
C GLN A 150 -7.33 -9.51 -50.25
N ASN A 151 -6.41 -9.10 -51.13
CA ASN A 151 -5.33 -9.97 -51.63
C ASN A 151 -4.36 -10.38 -50.51
N LYS A 152 -4.02 -9.45 -49.60
CA LYS A 152 -3.17 -9.71 -48.43
C LYS A 152 -3.86 -10.63 -47.40
N ASN A 153 -5.18 -10.55 -47.27
CA ASN A 153 -5.98 -11.26 -46.26
C ASN A 153 -6.81 -12.42 -46.85
N GLN A 154 -6.46 -12.94 -48.02
CA GLN A 154 -7.03 -14.19 -48.54
C GLN A 154 -6.44 -15.39 -47.77
N TYR A 155 -6.88 -15.57 -46.53
CA TYR A 155 -6.53 -16.76 -45.77
C TYR A 155 -7.25 -17.97 -46.41
N LYS A 156 -6.49 -18.79 -47.14
CA LYS A 156 -7.00 -20.01 -47.79
C LYS A 156 -7.59 -21.03 -46.81
N ASN A 157 -7.26 -20.93 -45.52
CA ASN A 157 -7.81 -21.80 -44.48
C ASN A 157 -7.97 -21.05 -43.14
N LEU A 158 -9.10 -20.34 -43.00
CA LEU A 158 -9.46 -19.62 -41.77
C LEU A 158 -9.52 -20.54 -40.54
N ILE A 159 -9.89 -21.80 -40.73
CA ILE A 159 -9.95 -22.79 -39.64
C ILE A 159 -8.55 -23.07 -39.09
N GLN A 160 -7.58 -23.30 -39.98
CA GLN A 160 -6.19 -23.51 -39.59
C GLN A 160 -5.61 -22.29 -38.87
N LEU A 161 -5.84 -21.08 -39.41
CA LEU A 161 -5.40 -19.84 -38.77
C LEU A 161 -6.01 -19.67 -37.38
N PHE A 162 -7.30 -20.00 -37.22
CA PHE A 162 -7.97 -19.96 -35.93
C PHE A 162 -7.33 -20.94 -34.93
N ILE A 163 -7.06 -22.19 -35.34
CA ILE A 163 -6.41 -23.19 -34.49
C ILE A 163 -5.02 -22.72 -34.05
N GLU A 164 -4.20 -22.23 -34.97
CA GLU A 164 -2.85 -21.72 -34.66
C GLU A 164 -2.90 -20.49 -33.76
N SER A 165 -3.79 -19.55 -34.04
CA SER A 165 -3.97 -18.33 -33.23
C SER A 165 -4.46 -18.67 -31.82
N ARG A 166 -5.40 -19.61 -31.69
CA ARG A 166 -5.88 -20.10 -30.39
C ARG A 166 -4.76 -20.75 -29.61
N GLN A 167 -3.96 -21.62 -30.22
CA GLN A 167 -2.82 -22.25 -29.54
C GLN A 167 -1.78 -21.23 -29.08
N ASN A 168 -1.44 -20.26 -29.93
CA ASN A 168 -0.53 -19.17 -29.57
C ASN A 168 -1.05 -18.34 -28.40
N TYR A 169 -2.35 -18.03 -28.40
CA TYR A 169 -2.98 -17.33 -27.29
C TYR A 169 -2.90 -18.12 -25.99
N ILE A 170 -3.27 -19.41 -26.02
CA ILE A 170 -3.18 -20.30 -24.84
C ILE A 170 -1.75 -20.36 -24.30
N PHE A 171 -0.78 -20.49 -25.20
CA PHE A 171 0.63 -20.54 -24.83
C PHE A 171 1.12 -19.24 -24.18
N GLN A 172 0.74 -18.09 -24.72
CA GLN A 172 1.04 -16.79 -24.12
C GLN A 172 0.36 -16.62 -22.76
N GLU A 173 -0.90 -17.02 -22.65
CA GLU A 173 -1.66 -16.88 -21.42
C GLU A 173 -1.09 -17.76 -20.30
N LEU A 174 -0.73 -19.00 -20.60
CA LEU A 174 -0.02 -19.86 -19.64
C LEU A 174 1.31 -19.23 -19.19
N GLN A 175 2.10 -18.67 -20.10
CA GLN A 175 3.32 -17.97 -19.71
C GLN A 175 3.04 -16.77 -18.79
N ASN A 176 1.96 -16.02 -19.05
CA ASN A 176 1.56 -14.88 -18.23
C ASN A 176 1.11 -15.32 -16.83
N ILE A 177 0.29 -16.38 -16.71
CA ILE A 177 -0.20 -16.92 -15.43
C ILE A 177 0.95 -17.29 -14.50
N PHE A 178 2.02 -17.86 -15.06
CA PHE A 178 3.19 -18.27 -14.29
C PHE A 178 4.29 -17.19 -14.23
N THR A 179 4.10 -15.98 -14.79
CA THR A 179 5.10 -14.89 -14.73
C THR A 179 4.63 -13.75 -13.83
N TRP A 180 5.39 -13.42 -12.79
CA TRP A 180 4.97 -12.45 -11.77
C TRP A 180 5.91 -11.26 -11.63
N LYS A 181 6.29 -10.62 -12.75
CA LYS A 181 7.21 -9.45 -12.74
C LYS A 181 6.66 -8.28 -11.91
N ASN A 182 5.36 -8.02 -12.00
CA ASN A 182 4.74 -6.92 -11.24
C ASN A 182 4.80 -7.18 -9.74
N TRP A 183 4.56 -8.41 -9.29
CA TRP A 183 4.72 -8.79 -7.88
C TRP A 183 6.15 -8.51 -7.39
N HIS A 184 7.18 -8.87 -8.17
CA HIS A 184 8.57 -8.55 -7.82
C HIS A 184 8.81 -7.03 -7.70
N SER A 185 8.32 -6.25 -8.68
CA SER A 185 8.50 -4.80 -8.70
C SER A 185 7.85 -4.12 -7.49
N GLU A 186 6.58 -4.41 -7.22
CA GLU A 186 5.84 -3.83 -6.08
C GLU A 186 6.49 -4.20 -4.74
N LEU A 187 6.91 -5.47 -4.60
CA LEU A 187 7.59 -5.93 -3.40
C LEU A 187 8.96 -5.25 -3.22
N LYS A 188 9.68 -5.02 -4.32
CA LYS A 188 10.94 -4.29 -4.31
C LYS A 188 10.74 -2.83 -3.88
N GLU A 189 9.75 -2.13 -4.44
CA GLU A 189 9.43 -0.76 -4.06
C GLU A 189 9.05 -0.65 -2.57
N LEU A 190 8.23 -1.59 -2.08
CA LEU A 190 7.92 -1.68 -0.64
C LEU A 190 9.19 -1.92 0.19
N SER A 191 10.09 -2.78 -0.27
CA SER A 191 11.36 -3.07 0.44
C SER A 191 12.28 -1.85 0.51
N GLU A 192 12.43 -1.11 -0.59
CA GLU A 192 13.21 0.13 -0.65
C GLU A 192 12.61 1.18 0.27
N PHE A 193 11.29 1.32 0.27
CA PHE A 193 10.60 2.25 1.15
C PHE A 193 10.73 1.91 2.64
N ILE A 194 10.63 0.62 3.00
CA ILE A 194 10.85 0.15 4.37
C ILE A 194 12.31 0.45 4.78
N TRP A 195 13.26 0.22 3.89
CA TRP A 195 14.67 0.51 4.13
C TRP A 195 14.94 2.01 4.36
N GLU A 196 14.39 2.88 3.52
CA GLU A 196 14.52 4.34 3.67
C GLU A 196 13.92 4.85 4.99
N ASN A 197 12.85 4.20 5.46
CA ASN A 197 12.11 4.60 6.65
C ASN A 197 12.36 3.70 7.87
N GLN A 198 13.41 2.88 7.85
CA GLN A 198 13.67 1.85 8.86
C GLN A 198 13.75 2.36 10.30
N ILE A 199 14.12 3.64 10.50
CA ILE A 199 14.15 4.27 11.83
C ILE A 199 12.73 4.46 12.41
N LYS A 200 11.73 4.63 11.55
CA LYS A 200 10.31 4.94 11.88
C LYS A 200 9.39 3.72 11.80
N ILE A 201 9.94 2.54 11.51
CA ILE A 201 9.22 1.28 11.30
C ILE A 201 9.77 0.25 12.31
N SER A 202 8.94 -0.73 12.72
CA SER A 202 9.35 -1.84 13.59
C SER A 202 10.64 -2.53 13.14
N SER A 203 11.46 -2.95 14.09
CA SER A 203 12.80 -3.46 13.77
C SER A 203 12.79 -4.82 13.04
N GLU A 204 11.72 -5.60 13.19
CA GLU A 204 11.51 -6.85 12.48
C GLU A 204 11.10 -6.66 11.01
N ALA A 205 10.67 -5.46 10.61
CA ALA A 205 10.16 -5.18 9.26
C ALA A 205 11.20 -5.45 8.17
N THR A 206 12.45 -5.05 8.39
CA THR A 206 13.53 -5.24 7.41
C THR A 206 13.86 -6.72 7.22
N LYS A 207 13.80 -7.53 8.29
CA LYS A 207 14.01 -8.98 8.21
C LYS A 207 12.84 -9.65 7.47
N TRP A 208 11.61 -9.27 7.81
CA TRP A 208 10.39 -9.78 7.19
C TRP A 208 10.34 -9.52 5.68
N ILE A 209 10.58 -8.28 5.24
CA ILE A 209 10.51 -7.96 3.80
C ILE A 209 11.63 -8.64 3.01
N ARG A 210 12.81 -8.82 3.63
CA ARG A 210 13.93 -9.57 3.02
C ARG A 210 13.59 -11.04 2.81
N GLU A 211 13.03 -11.70 3.82
CA GLU A 211 12.58 -13.10 3.71
C GLU A 211 11.52 -13.26 2.60
N LEU A 212 10.58 -12.31 2.49
CA LEU A 212 9.58 -12.33 1.43
C LEU A 212 10.19 -12.14 0.04
N MET A 213 11.18 -11.25 -0.11
CA MET A 213 11.90 -11.04 -1.37
C MET A 213 12.69 -12.28 -1.78
N GLU A 214 13.36 -12.95 -0.84
CA GLU A 214 14.10 -14.19 -1.10
C GLU A 214 13.16 -15.31 -1.58
N LYS A 215 12.05 -15.55 -0.85
CA LYS A 215 11.04 -16.54 -1.24
C LYS A 215 10.39 -16.23 -2.59
N GLN A 216 10.10 -14.95 -2.87
CA GLN A 216 9.54 -14.52 -4.16
C GLN A 216 10.53 -14.76 -5.31
N LYS A 217 11.83 -14.54 -5.07
CA LYS A 217 12.88 -14.81 -6.05
C LYS A 217 13.02 -16.31 -6.32
N GLU A 218 13.05 -17.14 -5.28
CA GLU A 218 13.08 -18.60 -5.43
C GLU A 218 11.91 -19.11 -6.28
N LEU A 219 10.69 -18.60 -6.03
CA LEU A 219 9.51 -18.94 -6.83
C LEU A 219 9.63 -18.49 -8.28
N SER A 220 10.18 -17.30 -8.53
CA SER A 220 10.41 -16.78 -9.88
C SER A 220 11.43 -17.63 -10.65
N ASP A 221 12.49 -18.08 -9.98
CA ASP A 221 13.52 -18.94 -10.59
C ASP A 221 12.95 -20.33 -10.97
N VAL A 222 12.10 -20.90 -10.11
CA VAL A 222 11.39 -22.16 -10.41
C VAL A 222 10.41 -21.97 -11.57
N SER A 223 9.71 -20.83 -11.61
CA SER A 223 8.79 -20.52 -12.70
C SER A 223 9.49 -20.37 -14.05
N GLU A 224 10.66 -19.73 -14.11
CA GLU A 224 11.38 -19.57 -15.37
C GLU A 224 11.82 -20.93 -15.95
N LYS A 225 12.26 -21.87 -15.08
CA LYS A 225 12.54 -23.26 -15.49
C LYS A 225 11.29 -23.98 -15.99
N PHE A 226 10.15 -23.75 -15.34
CA PHE A 226 8.87 -24.30 -15.78
C PHE A 226 8.44 -23.76 -17.15
N LYS A 227 8.60 -22.46 -17.42
CA LYS A 227 8.31 -21.86 -18.73
C LYS A 227 9.13 -22.49 -19.84
N GLN A 228 10.43 -22.70 -19.62
CA GLN A 228 11.29 -23.41 -20.59
C GLN A 228 10.78 -24.83 -20.86
N THR A 229 10.19 -25.48 -19.86
CA THR A 229 9.55 -26.80 -20.02
C THR A 229 8.30 -26.72 -20.89
N ILE A 230 7.41 -25.74 -20.68
CA ILE A 230 6.22 -25.52 -21.53
C ILE A 230 6.66 -25.25 -22.98
N VAL A 231 7.64 -24.36 -23.19
CA VAL A 231 8.17 -24.05 -24.53
C VAL A 231 8.67 -25.32 -25.24
N ARG A 232 9.35 -26.21 -24.50
CA ARG A 232 9.88 -27.46 -25.05
C ARG A 232 8.77 -28.44 -25.42
N LEU A 233 7.78 -28.63 -24.54
CA LEU A 233 6.65 -29.55 -24.76
C LEU A 233 5.66 -29.04 -25.82
N ASN A 234 5.61 -27.73 -26.07
CA ASN A 234 4.78 -27.15 -27.13
C ASN A 234 5.32 -27.44 -28.56
N LYS A 235 6.57 -27.92 -28.70
CA LYS A 235 7.15 -28.25 -30.02
C LYS A 235 6.56 -29.52 -30.65
N ASP A 236 5.79 -30.30 -29.90
CA ASP A 236 5.20 -31.56 -30.38
C ASP A 236 3.97 -31.35 -31.30
N ASN A 237 3.61 -30.10 -31.63
CA ASN A 237 2.49 -29.69 -32.51
C ASN A 237 1.11 -30.24 -32.14
N LEU A 238 0.96 -30.86 -30.96
CA LEU A 238 -0.33 -31.23 -30.40
C LEU A 238 -0.97 -30.00 -29.72
N PRO A 239 -2.28 -29.76 -29.92
CA PRO A 239 -3.00 -28.71 -29.20
C PRO A 239 -2.78 -28.85 -27.69
N ILE A 240 -2.44 -27.74 -27.02
CA ILE A 240 -2.12 -27.70 -25.58
C ILE A 240 -3.24 -28.32 -24.73
N GLU A 241 -4.50 -28.08 -25.10
CA GLU A 241 -5.69 -28.62 -24.43
C GLU A 241 -5.78 -30.15 -24.54
N ASN A 242 -5.23 -30.75 -25.60
CA ASN A 242 -5.27 -32.18 -25.88
C ASN A 242 -3.97 -32.91 -25.53
N ASN A 243 -2.91 -32.19 -25.13
CA ASN A 243 -1.62 -32.78 -24.80
C ASN A 243 -1.61 -33.23 -23.33
N GLU A 244 -1.86 -34.53 -23.08
CA GLU A 244 -1.95 -35.09 -21.72
C GLU A 244 -0.69 -34.85 -20.88
N ASN A 245 0.50 -34.95 -21.49
CA ASN A 245 1.78 -34.72 -20.80
C ASN A 245 1.91 -33.27 -20.34
N LEU A 246 1.57 -32.33 -21.23
CA LEU A 246 1.59 -30.90 -20.91
C LEU A 246 0.53 -30.54 -19.87
N GLN A 247 -0.69 -31.08 -20.02
CA GLN A 247 -1.78 -30.90 -19.04
C GLN A 247 -1.38 -31.41 -17.66
N LYS A 248 -0.78 -32.60 -17.56
CA LYS A 248 -0.28 -33.12 -16.29
C LYS A 248 0.77 -32.19 -15.69
N ARG A 249 1.72 -31.71 -16.50
CA ARG A 249 2.78 -30.81 -16.06
C ARG A 249 2.23 -29.45 -15.59
N ILE A 250 1.20 -28.92 -16.25
CA ILE A 250 0.47 -27.71 -15.83
C ILE A 250 -0.21 -27.94 -14.48
N LYS A 251 -0.92 -29.06 -14.29
CA LYS A 251 -1.59 -29.40 -13.02
C LYS A 251 -0.59 -29.50 -11.86
N ASP A 252 0.53 -30.18 -12.07
CA ASP A 252 1.55 -30.36 -11.04
C ASP A 252 2.19 -29.02 -10.65
N ALA A 253 2.52 -28.18 -11.64
CA ALA A 253 3.04 -26.84 -11.38
C ALA A 253 2.01 -25.94 -10.69
N ALA A 254 0.74 -26.00 -11.11
CA ALA A 254 -0.33 -25.23 -10.51
C ALA A 254 -0.53 -25.57 -9.02
N LYS A 255 -0.49 -26.85 -8.67
CA LYS A 255 -0.56 -27.30 -7.26
C LYS A 255 0.63 -26.77 -6.46
N TYR A 256 1.85 -27.00 -6.97
CA TYR A 256 3.09 -26.55 -6.32
C TYR A 256 3.10 -25.03 -6.08
N PHE A 257 2.87 -24.22 -7.12
CA PHE A 257 2.92 -22.77 -7.01
C PHE A 257 1.78 -22.22 -6.17
N TYR A 258 0.57 -22.80 -6.26
CA TYR A 258 -0.53 -22.37 -5.40
C TYR A 258 -0.17 -22.54 -3.92
N ASP A 259 0.40 -23.70 -3.55
CA ASP A 259 0.75 -23.99 -2.16
C ASP A 259 1.88 -23.07 -1.66
N GLU A 260 2.94 -22.87 -2.45
CA GLU A 260 4.05 -22.01 -2.07
C GLU A 260 3.67 -20.52 -2.04
N ILE A 261 2.87 -20.03 -2.99
CA ILE A 261 2.37 -18.65 -2.98
C ILE A 261 1.37 -18.46 -1.84
N SER A 262 0.58 -19.48 -1.48
CA SER A 262 -0.30 -19.42 -0.31
C SER A 262 0.51 -19.31 1.00
N LYS A 263 1.62 -20.04 1.13
CA LYS A 263 2.55 -19.90 2.26
C LYS A 263 3.17 -18.50 2.30
N TRP A 264 3.61 -17.99 1.15
CA TRP A 264 4.12 -16.62 1.03
C TRP A 264 3.06 -15.59 1.44
N ASN A 265 1.82 -15.74 0.97
CA ASN A 265 0.71 -14.86 1.31
C ASN A 265 0.38 -14.89 2.81
N ALA A 266 0.49 -16.05 3.46
CA ALA A 266 0.31 -16.17 4.91
C ALA A 266 1.39 -15.40 5.70
N LEU A 267 2.65 -15.39 5.22
CA LEU A 267 3.73 -14.60 5.80
C LEU A 267 3.53 -13.09 5.55
N PHE A 268 3.03 -12.74 4.36
CA PHE A 268 2.76 -11.35 3.98
C PHE A 268 1.60 -10.75 4.78
N THR A 269 0.48 -11.47 4.90
CA THR A 269 -0.71 -11.02 5.63
C THR A 269 -0.47 -10.91 7.15
N ASN A 270 0.45 -11.70 7.70
CA ASN A 270 0.88 -11.62 9.10
C ASN A 270 2.12 -10.73 9.29
N HIS A 271 2.12 -9.54 8.68
CA HIS A 271 3.26 -8.63 8.76
C HIS A 271 3.54 -8.13 10.20
N PRO A 272 4.81 -7.88 10.57
CA PRO A 272 5.19 -7.30 11.86
C PRO A 272 5.19 -5.76 11.87
N LEU A 273 4.71 -5.11 10.79
CA LEU A 273 4.82 -3.66 10.60
C LEU A 273 4.08 -2.87 11.69
N SER A 274 4.83 -1.96 12.32
CA SER A 274 4.33 -0.89 13.20
C SER A 274 5.07 0.40 12.87
N VAL A 275 4.38 1.54 12.89
CA VAL A 275 4.95 2.82 12.43
C VAL A 275 4.65 4.00 13.33
N ASP A 276 5.52 5.00 13.25
CA ASP A 276 5.49 6.16 14.14
C ASP A 276 4.45 7.22 13.75
N THR A 277 3.88 7.17 12.53
CA THR A 277 2.90 8.17 12.07
C THR A 277 1.76 7.56 11.26
N LYS A 278 0.56 8.14 11.38
CA LYS A 278 -0.60 7.73 10.56
C LYS A 278 -0.38 7.95 9.06
N LYS A 279 0.39 8.98 8.67
CA LYS A 279 0.71 9.25 7.25
C LYS A 279 1.57 8.12 6.66
N LEU A 280 2.56 7.65 7.42
CA LEU A 280 3.40 6.52 7.02
C LEU A 280 2.58 5.23 6.96
N ALA A 281 1.71 4.98 7.96
CA ALA A 281 0.83 3.82 7.98
C ALA A 281 -0.03 3.74 6.72
N ARG A 282 -0.75 4.82 6.38
CA ARG A 282 -1.61 4.88 5.19
C ARG A 282 -0.87 4.61 3.89
N LYS A 283 0.38 5.08 3.77
CA LYS A 283 1.18 4.86 2.56
C LYS A 283 1.57 3.39 2.43
N ILE A 284 2.01 2.75 3.51
CA ILE A 284 2.36 1.34 3.50
C ILE A 284 1.11 0.46 3.37
N ASP A 285 0.01 0.78 4.05
CA ASP A 285 -1.28 0.07 3.92
C ASP A 285 -1.73 -0.01 2.46
N ARG A 286 -1.56 1.09 1.69
CA ARG A 286 -1.89 1.11 0.26
C ARG A 286 -1.06 0.10 -0.55
N TRP A 287 0.25 0.07 -0.36
CA TRP A 287 1.11 -0.94 -1.01
C TRP A 287 0.75 -2.36 -0.57
N LEU A 288 0.43 -2.56 0.71
CA LEU A 288 0.00 -3.87 1.19
C LEU A 288 -1.28 -4.32 0.51
N GLU A 289 -2.26 -3.42 0.34
CA GLU A 289 -3.51 -3.68 -0.39
C GLU A 289 -3.24 -4.00 -1.86
N GLU A 290 -2.41 -3.20 -2.55
CA GLU A 290 -2.04 -3.40 -3.96
C GLU A 290 -1.34 -4.76 -4.18
N ILE A 291 -0.35 -5.11 -3.37
CA ILE A 291 0.32 -6.42 -3.43
C ILE A 291 -0.66 -7.54 -3.09
N SER A 292 -1.56 -7.36 -2.12
CA SER A 292 -2.57 -8.38 -1.78
C SER A 292 -3.46 -8.71 -2.97
N GLN A 293 -3.92 -7.70 -3.68
CA GLN A 293 -4.78 -7.87 -4.85
C GLN A 293 -4.04 -8.61 -5.96
N LEU A 294 -2.77 -8.25 -6.21
CA LEU A 294 -1.93 -8.95 -7.18
C LEU A 294 -1.78 -10.44 -6.82
N ILE A 295 -1.53 -10.75 -5.55
CA ILE A 295 -1.39 -12.15 -5.10
C ILE A 295 -2.71 -12.92 -5.19
N GLN A 296 -3.83 -12.28 -4.86
CA GLN A 296 -5.15 -12.89 -5.01
C GLN A 296 -5.45 -13.21 -6.48
N ASP A 297 -5.16 -12.28 -7.40
CA ASP A 297 -5.30 -12.50 -8.84
C ASP A 297 -4.41 -13.65 -9.34
N ILE A 298 -3.15 -13.69 -8.89
CA ILE A 298 -2.22 -14.77 -9.22
C ILE A 298 -2.73 -16.12 -8.70
N LEU A 299 -3.13 -16.21 -7.43
CA LEU A 299 -3.67 -17.44 -6.84
C LEU A 299 -4.93 -17.90 -7.56
N LEU A 300 -5.80 -16.96 -7.97
CA LEU A 300 -7.01 -17.25 -8.73
C LEU A 300 -6.66 -17.91 -10.07
N LYS A 301 -5.79 -17.27 -10.86
CA LYS A 301 -5.33 -17.77 -12.16
C LYS A 301 -4.66 -19.14 -12.05
N ILE A 302 -3.80 -19.33 -11.06
CA ILE A 302 -3.12 -20.61 -10.82
C ILE A 302 -4.12 -21.69 -10.38
N ASN A 303 -5.14 -21.33 -9.59
CA ASN A 303 -6.14 -22.29 -9.13
C ASN A 303 -6.90 -22.94 -10.30
N TYR A 304 -7.19 -22.19 -11.37
CA TYR A 304 -7.79 -22.75 -12.59
C TYR A 304 -6.93 -23.84 -13.21
N CYS A 305 -5.61 -23.65 -13.24
CA CYS A 305 -4.69 -24.61 -13.82
C CYS A 305 -4.58 -25.94 -13.04
N LYS A 306 -5.12 -26.05 -11.81
CA LYS A 306 -4.99 -27.27 -10.98
C LYS A 306 -5.66 -28.50 -11.55
N ASN A 307 -6.75 -28.31 -12.32
CA ASN A 307 -7.51 -29.40 -12.93
C ASN A 307 -7.16 -29.60 -14.42
N GLY A 308 -6.28 -28.76 -14.96
CA GLY A 308 -5.96 -28.65 -16.37
C GLY A 308 -6.22 -27.23 -16.85
N PHE A 309 -5.75 -26.91 -18.05
CA PHE A 309 -6.01 -25.61 -18.67
C PHE A 309 -6.84 -25.80 -19.93
N LEU A 310 -8.07 -25.29 -19.89
CA LEU A 310 -8.99 -25.15 -21.01
C LEU A 310 -9.32 -23.67 -21.15
N LEU A 311 -9.17 -23.13 -22.37
CA LEU A 311 -9.24 -21.69 -22.58
C LEU A 311 -10.63 -21.14 -22.31
N ASP A 312 -11.67 -21.81 -22.78
CA ASP A 312 -13.05 -21.32 -22.69
C ASP A 312 -13.53 -21.29 -21.23
N ASP A 313 -13.19 -22.34 -20.47
CA ASP A 313 -13.47 -22.43 -19.03
C ASP A 313 -12.72 -21.34 -18.25
N TYR A 314 -11.46 -21.09 -18.60
CA TYR A 314 -10.64 -20.03 -18.00
C TYR A 314 -11.27 -18.65 -18.25
N LEU A 315 -11.60 -18.33 -19.51
CA LEU A 315 -12.15 -17.02 -19.87
C LEU A 315 -13.52 -16.75 -19.23
N GLN A 316 -14.43 -17.73 -19.26
CA GLN A 316 -15.76 -17.57 -18.66
C GLN A 316 -15.67 -17.39 -17.15
N SER A 317 -14.90 -18.23 -16.48
CA SER A 317 -14.82 -18.23 -15.02
C SER A 317 -14.04 -17.02 -14.49
N TYR A 318 -12.94 -16.66 -15.14
CA TYR A 318 -12.17 -15.47 -14.80
C TYR A 318 -12.96 -14.18 -15.04
N ALA A 319 -13.73 -14.07 -16.14
CA ALA A 319 -14.60 -12.92 -16.37
C ALA A 319 -15.66 -12.78 -15.27
N ASN A 320 -16.32 -13.89 -14.90
CA ASN A 320 -17.34 -13.90 -13.85
C ASN A 320 -16.77 -13.55 -12.47
N GLU A 321 -15.62 -14.11 -12.10
CA GLU A 321 -14.99 -13.84 -10.81
C GLU A 321 -14.35 -12.45 -10.74
N SER A 322 -13.75 -11.95 -11.83
CA SER A 322 -13.24 -10.58 -11.92
C SER A 322 -14.37 -9.56 -11.80
N LEU A 323 -15.52 -9.81 -12.44
CA LEU A 323 -16.73 -9.00 -12.28
C LEU A 323 -17.30 -9.08 -10.86
N ALA A 324 -17.33 -10.27 -10.26
CA ALA A 324 -17.76 -10.45 -8.87
C ALA A 324 -16.86 -9.71 -7.87
N GLN A 325 -15.54 -9.69 -8.11
CA GLN A 325 -14.59 -8.92 -7.31
C GLN A 325 -14.78 -7.41 -7.47
N LYS A 326 -15.03 -6.92 -8.69
CA LYS A 326 -15.30 -5.49 -8.96
C LYS A 326 -16.65 -5.01 -8.42
N ASN A 327 -17.66 -5.86 -8.41
CA ASN A 327 -19.02 -5.52 -7.93
C ASN A 327 -19.18 -5.57 -6.41
N ARG A 328 -18.18 -6.05 -5.66
CA ARG A 328 -18.12 -5.82 -4.22
C ARG A 328 -17.82 -4.33 -3.99
N LYS A 329 -18.89 -3.54 -3.80
CA LYS A 329 -18.87 -2.09 -3.48
C LYS A 329 -18.12 -1.74 -2.19
N SER A 330 -17.64 -2.73 -1.45
CA SER A 330 -16.57 -2.62 -0.48
C SER A 330 -15.40 -3.44 -1.03
N PHE A 331 -14.22 -2.84 -1.18
CA PHE A 331 -12.95 -3.57 -1.29
C PHE A 331 -13.08 -4.84 -0.45
N PRO A 332 -12.89 -6.06 -1.00
CA PRO A 332 -12.78 -7.21 -0.13
C PRO A 332 -11.67 -6.83 0.84
N GLN A 333 -11.98 -6.70 2.13
CA GLN A 333 -10.97 -6.45 3.14
C GLN A 333 -9.90 -7.48 2.85
N SER A 334 -8.77 -7.03 2.28
CA SER A 334 -7.60 -7.85 2.19
C SER A 334 -7.44 -8.37 3.60
N GLY A 335 -7.36 -9.69 3.80
CA GLY A 335 -7.20 -10.27 5.15
C GLY A 335 -5.96 -9.74 5.90
N ILE A 336 -5.21 -8.85 5.26
CA ILE A 336 -4.17 -7.98 5.78
C ILE A 336 -4.72 -7.08 6.88
N LYS A 337 -4.12 -7.23 8.05
CA LYS A 337 -4.37 -6.37 9.19
C LYS A 337 -3.81 -4.98 8.89
N LYS A 338 -4.60 -3.92 9.07
CA LYS A 338 -4.08 -2.55 8.96
C LYS A 338 -2.92 -2.32 9.93
N ILE A 339 -1.93 -1.55 9.49
CA ILE A 339 -0.76 -1.25 10.29
C ILE A 339 -1.18 -0.46 11.55
N ARG A 340 -0.67 -0.91 12.70
CA ARG A 340 -0.85 -0.19 13.97
C ARG A 340 0.06 1.04 13.97
N SER A 341 -0.52 2.23 14.11
CA SER A 341 0.25 3.46 14.31
C SER A 341 0.41 3.75 15.81
N SER A 342 1.62 4.05 16.28
CA SER A 342 1.85 4.45 17.68
C SER A 342 1.20 5.78 18.06
N TYR A 343 0.69 6.56 17.08
CA TYR A 343 -0.14 7.74 17.33
C TYR A 343 -1.53 7.42 17.90
N ALA A 344 -1.95 6.15 17.88
CA ALA A 344 -3.15 5.69 18.55
C ALA A 344 -2.83 5.35 20.01
N LYS A 345 -2.63 6.38 20.85
CA LYS A 345 -2.63 6.31 22.35
C LYS A 345 -2.04 5.03 23.00
N ASP A 346 -0.93 4.49 22.49
CA ASP A 346 -0.18 3.42 23.16
C ASP A 346 1.19 3.98 23.57
N GLU A 347 1.44 4.08 24.87
CA GLU A 347 2.66 4.63 25.50
C GLU A 347 3.92 3.78 25.25
N THR A 348 3.85 2.80 24.35
CA THR A 348 4.84 1.74 24.15
C THR A 348 5.86 2.02 23.05
N PHE A 349 5.84 3.20 22.40
CA PHE A 349 6.82 3.54 21.35
C PHE A 349 7.71 4.74 21.73
N PRO A 350 9.04 4.57 21.78
CA PRO A 350 9.97 5.65 22.07
C PRO A 350 10.14 6.57 20.84
N LYS A 351 10.10 7.88 21.05
CA LYS A 351 10.49 8.85 20.00
C LYS A 351 11.97 8.66 19.67
N PRO A 352 12.38 8.68 18.38
CA PRO A 352 13.79 8.65 18.01
C PRO A 352 14.48 9.89 18.58
N ASN A 353 15.45 9.66 19.47
CA ASN A 353 16.31 10.73 19.97
C ASN A 353 17.52 10.82 19.03
N LYS A 354 17.66 11.95 18.33
CA LYS A 354 18.70 12.17 17.31
C LYS A 354 20.12 12.06 17.88
N ASP A 355 20.29 12.22 19.20
CA ASP A 355 21.59 12.24 19.89
C ASP A 355 22.05 10.86 20.42
N ILE A 356 21.54 9.76 19.83
CA ILE A 356 21.89 8.38 20.23
C ILE A 356 22.54 7.63 19.06
N PRO A 357 23.77 7.10 19.23
CA PRO A 357 24.39 6.19 18.27
C PRO A 357 23.55 4.93 18.04
N HIS A 358 23.56 4.37 16.84
CA HIS A 358 22.82 3.13 16.51
C HIS A 358 21.31 3.20 16.84
N GLN A 359 20.61 4.20 16.28
CA GLN A 359 19.18 4.45 16.54
C GLN A 359 18.27 3.23 16.29
N LEU A 360 18.63 2.38 15.33
CA LEU A 360 17.92 1.12 15.04
C LEU A 360 18.07 0.11 16.19
N LEU A 361 19.28 -0.05 16.71
CA LEU A 361 19.54 -0.89 17.89
C LEU A 361 18.80 -0.35 19.12
N TYR A 362 18.78 0.97 19.30
CA TYR A 362 18.03 1.61 20.38
C TYR A 362 16.54 1.25 20.32
N ARG A 363 15.94 1.33 19.12
CA ARG A 363 14.54 0.96 18.89
C ARG A 363 14.29 -0.51 19.20
N SER A 364 15.10 -1.41 18.66
CA SER A 364 15.00 -2.85 18.90
C SER A 364 15.12 -3.21 20.38
N LEU A 365 16.01 -2.56 21.12
CA LEU A 365 16.16 -2.77 22.57
C LEU A 365 14.97 -2.26 23.38
N VAL A 366 14.33 -1.16 22.95
CA VAL A 366 13.10 -0.68 23.57
C VAL A 366 11.93 -1.61 23.28
N GLU A 367 11.76 -2.07 22.04
CA GLU A 367 10.74 -3.07 21.65
C GLU A 367 10.93 -4.36 22.47
N LEU A 368 12.17 -4.85 22.58
CA LEU A 368 12.53 -6.01 23.40
C LEU A 368 12.13 -5.81 24.87
N ARG A 369 12.45 -4.63 25.45
CA ARG A 369 12.08 -4.31 26.84
C ARG A 369 10.58 -4.32 27.04
N ASN A 370 9.84 -3.65 26.16
CA ASN A 370 8.39 -3.50 26.30
C ASN A 370 7.70 -4.87 26.14
N ASN A 371 8.18 -5.71 25.22
CA ASN A 371 7.71 -7.09 25.09
C ASN A 371 7.98 -7.93 26.36
N MET A 372 9.14 -7.75 27.01
CA MET A 372 9.43 -8.41 28.28
C MET A 372 8.56 -7.88 29.42
N ALA A 373 8.37 -6.57 29.51
CA ALA A 373 7.55 -5.90 30.50
C ALA A 373 6.09 -6.38 30.43
N SER A 374 5.51 -6.43 29.22
CA SER A 374 4.15 -6.93 28.98
C SER A 374 4.00 -8.40 29.36
N LYS A 375 4.99 -9.26 29.04
CA LYS A 375 4.94 -10.70 29.38
C LYS A 375 5.04 -10.96 30.88
N SER A 376 5.76 -10.10 31.61
CA SER A 376 5.94 -10.24 33.06
C SER A 376 4.97 -9.40 33.88
N SER A 377 4.03 -8.67 33.25
CA SER A 377 3.14 -7.69 33.90
C SER A 377 3.90 -6.67 34.78
N LEU A 378 5.12 -6.31 34.38
CA LEU A 378 5.97 -5.36 35.10
C LEU A 378 6.05 -4.03 34.35
N PRO A 379 6.19 -2.89 35.04
CA PRO A 379 6.47 -1.61 34.39
C PRO A 379 7.78 -1.62 33.59
N ASN A 380 7.82 -0.99 32.42
CA ASN A 380 8.98 -0.96 31.51
C ASN A 380 10.32 -0.63 32.21
N TYR A 381 10.32 0.34 33.12
CA TYR A 381 11.53 0.78 33.81
C TYR A 381 12.12 -0.27 34.77
N MET A 382 11.31 -1.22 35.25
CA MET A 382 11.78 -2.30 36.14
C MET A 382 12.64 -3.34 35.41
N VAL A 383 12.39 -3.56 34.12
CA VAL A 383 13.22 -4.44 33.27
C VAL A 383 14.60 -3.78 33.10
N PHE A 384 14.66 -2.65 32.39
CA PHE A 384 15.83 -1.74 32.37
C PHE A 384 15.45 -0.35 31.83
N ASN A 385 16.13 0.70 32.30
CA ASN A 385 15.75 2.08 31.98
C ASN A 385 16.32 2.55 30.62
N ASN A 386 15.81 3.68 30.10
CA ASN A 386 16.28 4.26 28.83
C ASN A 386 17.78 4.61 28.85
N ARG A 387 18.36 4.89 30.02
CA ARG A 387 19.79 5.18 30.18
C ARG A 387 20.62 3.92 29.94
N SER A 388 20.18 2.77 30.44
CA SER A 388 20.77 1.46 30.19
C SER A 388 20.76 1.11 28.70
N ILE A 389 19.64 1.37 28.00
CA ILE A 389 19.53 1.14 26.55
C ILE A 389 20.53 2.03 25.79
N LYS A 390 20.59 3.32 26.12
CA LYS A 390 21.55 4.25 25.52
C LYS A 390 23.00 3.79 25.76
N ASN A 391 23.30 3.26 26.93
CA ASN A 391 24.63 2.74 27.24
C ASN A 391 24.97 1.49 26.40
N ILE A 392 24.02 0.56 26.21
CA ILE A 392 24.20 -0.60 25.31
C ILE A 392 24.47 -0.14 23.88
N CYS A 393 23.70 0.82 23.37
CA CYS A 393 23.92 1.37 22.03
C CYS A 393 25.30 2.01 21.88
N ASN A 394 25.84 2.60 22.95
CA ASN A 394 27.17 3.20 22.93
C ASN A 394 28.31 2.18 23.07
N SER A 395 28.10 1.06 23.76
CA SER A 395 29.16 0.10 24.10
C SER A 395 29.15 -1.18 23.26
N LEU A 396 28.04 -1.50 22.58
CA LEU A 396 27.86 -2.69 21.73
C LEU A 396 28.41 -3.99 22.36
N PRO A 397 27.93 -4.39 23.55
CA PRO A 397 28.46 -5.57 24.25
C PRO A 397 28.12 -6.86 23.50
N LEU A 398 29.11 -7.73 23.33
CA LEU A 398 28.99 -9.04 22.67
C LEU A 398 29.18 -10.22 23.64
N THR A 399 29.65 -9.96 24.86
CA THR A 399 29.82 -10.96 25.92
C THR A 399 29.09 -10.56 27.21
N GLU A 400 28.82 -11.53 28.09
CA GLU A 400 28.18 -11.26 29.39
C GLU A 400 29.04 -10.33 30.27
N ASP A 401 30.36 -10.48 30.21
CA ASP A 401 31.32 -9.63 30.92
C ASP A 401 31.29 -8.19 30.41
N GLU A 402 31.20 -7.98 29.10
CA GLU A 402 31.02 -6.65 28.52
C GLU A 402 29.68 -6.03 28.91
N LEU A 403 28.62 -6.83 29.00
CA LEU A 403 27.30 -6.37 29.43
C LEU A 403 27.26 -6.00 30.92
N LEU A 404 28.01 -6.69 31.78
CA LEU A 404 28.18 -6.34 33.20
C LEU A 404 28.87 -4.97 33.38
N ASN A 405 29.74 -4.58 32.45
CA ASN A 405 30.41 -3.28 32.45
C ASN A 405 29.47 -2.13 31.99
N VAL A 406 28.28 -2.43 31.49
CA VAL A 406 27.29 -1.42 31.08
C VAL A 406 26.56 -0.87 32.30
N LYS A 407 26.70 0.44 32.56
CA LYS A 407 26.00 1.14 33.65
C LYS A 407 24.48 0.87 33.60
N GLY A 408 23.98 0.17 34.63
CA GLY A 408 22.57 -0.22 34.76
C GLY A 408 22.28 -1.72 34.62
N PHE A 409 23.30 -2.56 34.36
CA PHE A 409 23.22 -4.02 34.31
C PHE A 409 24.10 -4.66 35.39
N GLY A 410 23.49 -5.10 36.49
CA GLY A 410 24.17 -5.96 37.48
C GLY A 410 23.96 -7.45 37.20
N HIS A 411 24.67 -8.32 37.93
CA HIS A 411 24.62 -9.78 37.76
C HIS A 411 23.21 -10.38 37.63
N VAL A 412 22.25 -9.89 38.43
CA VAL A 412 20.85 -10.35 38.36
C VAL A 412 20.21 -10.04 37.00
N LYS A 413 20.41 -8.84 36.47
CA LYS A 413 19.82 -8.43 35.19
C LYS A 413 20.50 -9.09 34.00
N VAL A 414 21.81 -9.29 34.07
CA VAL A 414 22.57 -10.02 33.04
C VAL A 414 22.14 -11.49 33.01
N LYS A 415 21.97 -12.13 34.17
CA LYS A 415 21.48 -13.52 34.23
C LYS A 415 20.06 -13.68 33.67
N ILE A 416 19.17 -12.71 33.91
CA ILE A 416 17.77 -12.80 33.47
C ILE A 416 17.57 -12.36 32.02
N HIS A 417 18.27 -11.31 31.57
CA HIS A 417 18.00 -10.65 30.28
C HIS A 417 19.20 -10.67 29.31
N GLY A 418 20.40 -11.01 29.78
CA GLY A 418 21.66 -10.88 29.04
C GLY A 418 21.68 -11.62 27.72
N GLY A 419 21.29 -12.91 27.71
CA GLY A 419 21.27 -13.71 26.47
C GLY A 419 20.42 -13.09 25.35
N LYS A 420 19.25 -12.53 25.67
CA LYS A 420 18.37 -11.87 24.68
C LYS A 420 18.95 -10.56 24.16
N ILE A 421 19.58 -9.79 25.05
CA ILE A 421 20.23 -8.52 24.69
C ILE A 421 21.44 -8.78 23.81
N LEU A 422 22.31 -9.72 24.19
CA LEU A 422 23.52 -10.08 23.46
C LEU A 422 23.20 -10.66 22.09
N SER A 423 22.19 -11.53 21.98
CA SER A 423 21.70 -12.03 20.69
C SER A 423 21.29 -10.87 19.77
N LEU A 424 20.51 -9.92 20.30
CA LEU A 424 20.01 -8.79 19.53
C LEU A 424 21.13 -7.84 19.09
N VAL A 425 22.09 -7.55 19.97
CA VAL A 425 23.27 -6.73 19.64
C VAL A 425 24.14 -7.44 18.59
N LYS A 426 24.36 -8.75 18.72
CA LYS A 426 25.12 -9.55 17.77
C LYS A 426 24.46 -9.58 16.39
N ASP A 427 23.16 -9.83 16.32
CA ASP A 427 22.39 -9.81 15.07
C ASP A 427 22.43 -8.42 14.41
N TYR A 428 22.34 -7.36 15.21
CA TYR A 428 22.45 -5.99 14.73
C TYR A 428 23.84 -5.69 14.12
N CYS A 429 24.91 -6.07 14.81
CA CYS A 429 26.28 -5.87 14.32
C CYS A 429 26.54 -6.67 13.03
N LEU A 430 26.08 -7.91 12.94
CA LEU A 430 26.16 -8.74 11.73
C LEU A 430 25.38 -8.14 10.56
N THR A 431 24.14 -7.69 10.82
CA THR A 431 23.26 -7.14 9.77
C THR A 431 23.77 -5.80 9.21
N ASN A 432 24.48 -5.01 10.02
CA ASN A 432 24.94 -3.67 9.65
C ASN A 432 26.44 -3.59 9.35
N ASN A 433 27.14 -4.73 9.23
CA ASN A 433 28.59 -4.82 9.00
C ASN A 433 29.44 -3.98 10.00
N ILE A 434 29.04 -3.95 11.28
CA ILE A 434 29.76 -3.22 12.33
C ILE A 434 30.84 -4.13 12.91
N GLN A 435 32.12 -3.78 12.71
CA GLN A 435 33.26 -4.50 13.29
C GLN A 435 33.29 -4.29 14.82
N PRO A 436 33.37 -5.36 15.63
CA PRO A 436 33.53 -5.23 17.08
C PRO A 436 34.85 -4.53 17.40
N VAL A 437 34.79 -3.36 18.05
CA VAL A 437 35.99 -2.75 18.59
C VAL A 437 36.39 -3.55 19.84
N GLN A 438 37.37 -4.45 19.71
CA GLN A 438 38.07 -5.03 20.86
C GLN A 438 38.79 -3.89 21.59
N ARG A 439 38.15 -3.28 22.59
CA ARG A 439 38.85 -2.42 23.54
C ARG A 439 39.51 -3.31 24.58
N ILE A 440 40.83 -3.45 24.46
CA ILE A 440 41.71 -3.91 25.53
C ILE A 440 41.36 -3.10 26.79
N ILE A 441 40.82 -3.78 27.80
CA ILE A 441 40.56 -3.21 29.11
C ILE A 441 41.93 -3.07 29.79
N ASN A 442 42.51 -1.87 29.77
CA ASN A 442 43.55 -1.53 30.73
C ASN A 442 42.88 -1.46 32.11
N ARG A 443 43.12 -2.51 32.90
CA ARG A 443 42.79 -2.57 34.33
C ARG A 443 43.71 -1.63 35.11
N SER A 444 43.36 -0.36 35.10
CA SER A 444 43.78 0.64 36.08
C SER A 444 42.91 1.87 35.83
N ASP A 445 42.40 2.48 36.89
CA ASP A 445 41.46 3.61 36.88
C ASP A 445 39.97 3.20 36.80
N ASN A 446 39.45 2.64 37.88
CA ASN A 446 38.14 3.03 38.46
C ASN A 446 37.87 2.26 39.77
N LEU A 447 38.74 2.47 40.77
CA LEU A 447 38.29 2.58 42.14
C LEU A 447 38.15 4.09 42.39
N ASN A 448 37.00 4.52 42.93
CA ASN A 448 36.58 5.90 43.23
C ASN A 448 35.73 6.61 42.15
N GLN A 449 34.42 6.36 42.21
CA GLN A 449 33.45 7.45 42.05
C GLN A 449 32.91 7.83 43.45
N SER A 450 33.80 8.36 44.29
CA SER A 450 33.40 9.27 45.36
C SER A 450 33.10 10.64 44.73
N LEU A 451 32.09 11.33 45.24
CA LEU A 451 31.79 12.72 44.86
C LEU A 451 33.07 13.56 45.04
N LYS A 452 33.44 14.32 44.00
CA LYS A 452 34.72 15.04 43.92
C LYS A 452 34.94 15.93 45.18
N PRO A 453 36.10 15.85 45.86
CA PRO A 453 36.44 16.67 47.04
C PRO A 453 36.23 18.18 46.82
N ASP A 454 36.49 18.63 45.59
CA ASP A 454 36.43 20.03 45.12
C ASP A 454 35.07 20.71 45.39
N THR A 455 33.96 19.96 45.32
CA THR A 455 32.61 20.51 45.50
C THR A 455 32.23 20.74 46.97
N VAL A 456 32.81 19.98 47.90
CA VAL A 456 32.62 20.12 49.35
C VAL A 456 33.44 21.32 49.85
N GLU A 457 34.69 21.43 49.42
CA GLU A 457 35.58 22.57 49.74
C GLU A 457 34.98 23.91 49.31
N GLU A 458 34.42 23.99 48.11
CA GLU A 458 33.73 25.19 47.64
C GLU A 458 32.51 25.53 48.50
N THR A 459 31.72 24.53 48.92
CA THR A 459 30.57 24.74 49.85
C THR A 459 31.04 25.34 51.18
N ILE A 460 32.16 24.84 51.71
CA ILE A 460 32.76 25.31 52.96
C ILE A 460 33.29 26.73 52.81
N LYS A 461 33.84 27.09 51.64
CA LYS A 461 34.30 28.46 51.37
C LYS A 461 33.16 29.47 51.51
N TYR A 462 32.03 29.24 50.83
CA TYR A 462 30.86 30.11 50.94
C TYR A 462 30.29 30.17 52.36
N PHE A 463 30.36 29.06 53.12
CA PHE A 463 29.95 29.03 54.52
C PHE A 463 30.87 29.89 55.41
N ARG A 464 32.19 29.83 55.20
CA ARG A 464 33.17 30.68 55.92
C ARG A 464 33.07 32.16 55.56
N GLU A 465 32.49 32.48 54.41
CA GLU A 465 32.12 33.86 54.02
C GLU A 465 30.84 34.36 54.74
N GLY A 466 30.24 33.55 55.64
CA GLY A 466 29.10 33.94 56.49
C GLY A 466 27.71 33.65 55.89
N LYS A 467 27.63 32.88 54.81
CA LYS A 467 26.36 32.55 54.13
C LYS A 467 25.67 31.34 54.75
N ASN A 468 24.35 31.39 54.85
CA ASN A 468 23.54 30.25 55.33
C ASN A 468 23.27 29.22 54.22
N ILE A 469 22.72 28.05 54.60
CA ILE A 469 22.50 26.91 53.69
C ILE A 469 21.64 27.32 52.47
N GLU A 470 20.60 28.14 52.69
CA GLU A 470 19.70 28.61 51.63
C GLU A 470 20.40 29.55 50.64
N GLN A 471 21.23 30.46 51.14
CA GLN A 471 22.03 31.36 50.31
C GLN A 471 23.06 30.59 49.49
N ILE A 472 23.75 29.62 50.09
CA ILE A 472 24.73 28.77 49.40
C ILE A 472 24.05 27.96 48.29
N ALA A 473 22.87 27.40 48.55
CA ALA A 473 22.08 26.67 47.55
C ALA A 473 21.73 27.56 46.36
N LYS A 474 21.28 28.79 46.62
CA LYS A 474 20.89 29.75 45.58
C LYS A 474 22.08 30.24 44.75
N GLU A 475 23.19 30.60 45.38
CA GLU A 475 24.38 31.13 44.69
C GLU A 475 25.11 30.06 43.87
N ARG A 476 25.16 28.82 44.37
CA ARG A 476 25.77 27.71 43.65
C ARG A 476 24.82 27.00 42.69
N ASN A 477 23.58 27.47 42.60
CA ASN A 477 22.53 26.87 41.79
C ASN A 477 22.32 25.37 42.10
N LEU A 478 22.36 25.02 43.39
CA LEU A 478 22.20 23.69 43.94
C LEU A 478 20.87 23.57 44.69
N VAL A 479 20.32 22.36 44.76
CA VAL A 479 19.16 22.07 45.62
C VAL A 479 19.62 21.95 47.07
N LEU A 480 18.82 22.44 48.03
CA LEU A 480 19.13 22.44 49.48
C LEU A 480 19.69 21.10 49.99
N ASN A 481 19.05 19.99 49.61
CA ASN A 481 19.46 18.65 50.03
C ASN A 481 20.89 18.26 49.58
N THR A 482 21.37 18.82 48.46
CA THR A 482 22.74 18.61 47.98
C THR A 482 23.74 19.38 48.85
N VAL A 483 23.41 20.61 49.24
CA VAL A 483 24.22 21.44 50.14
C VAL A 483 24.28 20.83 51.54
N GLU A 484 23.15 20.38 52.09
CA GLU A 484 23.09 19.65 53.36
C GLU A 484 23.91 18.35 53.32
N SER A 485 23.95 17.67 52.17
CA SER A 485 24.79 16.47 51.99
C SER A 485 26.29 16.79 51.97
N HIS A 486 26.69 17.95 51.41
CA HIS A 486 28.08 18.42 51.50
C HIS A 486 28.46 18.76 52.94
N PHE A 487 27.57 19.39 53.72
CA PHE A 487 27.80 19.64 55.15
C PHE A 487 27.92 18.34 55.96
N ALA A 488 27.11 17.32 55.68
CA ALA A 488 27.25 16.02 56.32
C ALA A 488 28.63 15.38 56.08
N GLN A 489 29.16 15.51 54.85
CA GLN A 489 30.50 15.06 54.51
C GLN A 489 31.59 15.90 55.20
N ALA A 490 31.42 17.22 55.26
CA ALA A 490 32.34 18.13 55.96
C ALA A 490 32.41 17.86 57.47
N ILE A 491 31.27 17.56 58.11
CA ILE A 491 31.19 17.17 59.53
C ILE A 491 31.93 15.85 59.76
N LYS A 492 31.75 14.87 58.87
CA LYS A 492 32.47 13.58 58.93
C LYS A 492 33.99 13.76 58.77
N GLN A 493 34.43 14.76 58.01
CA GLN A 493 35.83 15.08 57.75
C GLN A 493 36.46 16.09 58.73
N ASN A 494 35.75 16.47 59.80
CA ASN A 494 36.21 17.48 60.79
C ASN A 494 36.48 18.89 60.22
N LEU A 495 35.88 19.24 59.09
CA LEU A 495 36.09 20.56 58.48
C LEU A 495 35.17 21.65 59.07
N ILE A 496 34.03 21.24 59.65
CA ILE A 496 33.00 22.10 60.29
C ILE A 496 32.39 21.34 61.48
N ARG A 497 32.03 22.04 62.56
CA ARG A 497 31.28 21.46 63.70
C ARG A 497 29.77 21.61 63.51
N ILE A 498 28.98 20.65 64.01
CA ILE A 498 27.53 20.65 63.78
C ILE A 498 26.82 21.88 64.39
N ASP A 499 27.35 22.41 65.51
CA ASP A 499 26.86 23.61 66.19
C ASP A 499 27.06 24.90 65.38
N GLU A 500 27.91 24.88 64.36
CA GLU A 500 28.09 26.00 63.44
C GLU A 500 27.00 26.04 62.37
N VAL A 501 26.42 24.88 62.01
CA VAL A 501 25.48 24.75 60.89
C VAL A 501 24.02 24.66 61.37
N MET A 502 23.79 24.22 62.62
CA MET A 502 22.46 24.17 63.21
C MET A 502 22.50 24.30 64.75
N PRO A 503 21.44 24.83 65.40
CA PRO A 503 21.38 24.96 66.86
C PRO A 503 21.45 23.61 67.57
N MET A 504 22.22 23.54 68.68
CA MET A 504 22.40 22.29 69.44
C MET A 504 21.10 21.74 70.05
N ASP A 505 20.11 22.58 70.33
CA ASP A 505 18.80 22.13 70.81
C ASP A 505 18.06 21.32 69.74
N GLU A 506 18.17 21.73 68.48
CA GLU A 506 17.60 21.00 67.33
C GLU A 506 18.35 19.69 67.09
N VAL A 507 19.69 19.69 67.24
CA VAL A 507 20.51 18.46 67.15
C VAL A 507 20.10 17.44 68.21
N LYS A 508 19.92 17.87 69.46
CA LYS A 508 19.54 17.00 70.58
C LYS A 508 18.16 16.37 70.34
N ILE A 509 17.15 17.18 70.00
CA ILE A 509 15.79 16.69 69.72
C ILE A 509 15.81 15.66 68.59
N ILE A 510 16.49 15.95 67.48
CA ILE A 510 16.51 15.05 66.32
C ILE A 510 17.36 13.79 66.61
N SER A 511 18.37 13.87 67.47
CA SER A 511 19.21 12.73 67.84
C SER A 511 18.45 11.64 68.60
N GLU A 512 17.37 11.97 69.32
CA GLU A 512 16.54 11.00 70.05
C GLU A 512 15.85 9.99 69.14
N TYR A 513 15.65 10.33 67.86
CA TYR A 513 15.05 9.44 66.86
C TYR A 513 16.05 8.42 66.29
N PHE A 514 17.35 8.53 66.59
CA PHE A 514 18.36 7.60 66.13
C PHE A 514 18.49 6.39 67.08
N PRO A 515 18.69 5.18 66.54
CA PRO A 515 18.97 4.00 67.36
C PRO A 515 20.33 4.13 68.10
N LYS A 516 20.46 3.41 69.24
CA LYS A 516 21.72 3.34 70.01
C LYS A 516 22.87 2.69 69.21
N ASP A 517 22.52 1.79 68.30
CA ASP A 517 23.44 1.21 67.33
C ASP A 517 23.44 2.04 66.05
N LEU A 518 24.62 2.48 65.61
CA LEU A 518 24.80 3.43 64.50
C LEU A 518 25.45 2.79 63.27
N ASP A 519 25.70 1.48 63.32
CA ASP A 519 26.18 0.71 62.18
C ASP A 519 25.01 0.40 61.25
N ASP A 520 25.12 0.86 60.00
CA ASP A 520 24.16 0.60 58.91
C ASP A 520 22.74 1.20 59.08
N VAL A 521 22.66 2.41 59.65
CA VAL A 521 21.40 3.14 59.86
C VAL A 521 20.73 3.54 58.54
N ARG A 522 19.50 3.07 58.33
CA ARG A 522 18.60 3.56 57.25
C ARG A 522 17.87 4.81 57.71
N LEU A 523 17.88 5.87 56.90
CA LEU A 523 17.29 7.17 57.24
C LEU A 523 15.76 7.24 57.03
N THR A 524 15.18 6.39 56.18
CA THR A 524 13.74 6.39 55.87
C THR A 524 12.86 6.17 57.11
N PRO A 525 13.11 5.15 57.96
CA PRO A 525 12.30 4.92 59.16
C PRO A 525 12.45 6.01 60.23
N ILE A 526 13.57 6.74 60.22
CA ILE A 526 13.82 7.87 61.13
C ILE A 526 13.04 9.09 60.64
N LYS A 527 13.03 9.34 59.33
CA LYS A 527 12.28 10.44 58.73
C LYS A 527 10.77 10.30 58.92
N GLU A 528 10.24 9.08 58.98
CA GLU A 528 8.83 8.82 59.27
C GLU A 528 8.42 9.13 60.72
N LYS A 529 9.38 9.09 61.66
CA LYS A 529 9.15 9.39 63.09
C LYS A 529 9.49 10.84 63.47
N ALA A 530 10.41 11.46 62.74
CA ALA A 530 10.82 12.84 62.95
C ALA A 530 9.75 13.83 62.44
N PRO A 531 9.69 15.07 62.97
CA PRO A 531 8.79 16.11 62.47
C PRO A 531 8.89 16.32 60.96
N GLN A 532 7.77 16.70 60.31
CA GLN A 532 7.71 16.86 58.84
C GLN A 532 8.77 17.83 58.30
N GLU A 533 9.10 18.86 59.08
CA GLU A 533 10.05 19.94 58.75
C GLU A 533 11.52 19.48 58.67
N VAL A 534 11.87 18.30 59.17
CA VAL A 534 13.27 17.80 59.18
C VAL A 534 13.67 17.22 57.82
N SER A 535 14.51 17.88 57.04
CA SER A 535 14.97 17.36 55.74
C SER A 535 15.80 16.06 55.87
N TYR A 536 15.87 15.26 54.81
CA TYR A 536 16.78 14.10 54.74
C TYR A 536 18.26 14.51 54.86
N GLY A 537 18.62 15.73 54.44
CA GLY A 537 19.96 16.25 54.59
C GLY A 537 20.32 16.58 56.04
N LYS A 538 19.41 17.17 56.82
CA LYS A 538 19.59 17.36 58.28
C LYS A 538 19.82 16.04 59.01
N LEU A 539 19.06 15.00 58.67
CA LEU A 539 19.27 13.65 59.24
C LEU A 539 20.66 13.08 58.91
N ARG A 540 21.21 13.34 57.71
CA ARG A 540 22.58 12.92 57.34
C ARG A 540 23.65 13.65 58.13
N MET A 541 23.48 14.95 58.37
CA MET A 541 24.42 15.75 59.18
C MET A 541 24.48 15.25 60.61
N ILE A 542 23.32 14.95 61.21
CA ILE A 542 23.23 14.44 62.58
C ILE A 542 23.78 13.02 62.67
N LEU A 543 23.51 12.14 61.68
CA LEU A 543 24.13 10.82 61.63
C LEU A 543 25.67 10.91 61.58
N ALA A 544 26.21 11.81 60.76
CA ALA A 544 27.65 12.03 60.66
C ALA A 544 28.26 12.53 61.99
N TRP A 545 27.53 13.37 62.72
CA TRP A 545 27.93 13.83 64.06
C TRP A 545 27.83 12.74 65.13
N LEU A 546 26.75 11.95 65.15
CA LEU A 546 26.56 10.85 66.10
C LEU A 546 27.59 9.73 65.91
N GLN A 547 27.94 9.40 64.65
CA GLN A 547 28.99 8.43 64.35
C GLN A 547 30.38 8.90 64.82
N LYS A 548 30.59 10.22 64.93
CA LYS A 548 31.82 10.80 65.46
C LYS A 548 31.90 10.71 66.99
N GLY A 549 30.78 10.79 67.71
CA GLY A 549 30.76 10.72 69.18
C GLY A 549 31.14 9.35 69.79
N LYS A 550 31.35 8.32 68.96
CA LYS A 550 31.78 6.97 69.37
C LYS A 550 33.30 6.70 69.19
N HIS A 551 34.08 7.67 68.71
CA HIS A 551 35.53 7.53 68.46
C HIS A 551 36.37 8.54 69.22
#